data_AF-A0A0J9X5S7-F1
#
_entry.id   AF-A0A0J9X5S7-F1
#
_cell.length_a   1.000
_cell.length_b   1.000
_cell.length_c   1.000
_cell.angle_alpha   90.00
_cell.angle_beta   90.00
_cell.angle_gamma   90.00
#
_symmetry.space_group_name_H-M   'P 1'
#
loop_
_entity.id
_entity.type
_entity.pdbx_description
1 polymer ?
#
loop_
_entity_poly.entity_id
_entity_poly.type
_entity_poly.pdbx_seq_one_letter_code
_entity_poly.pdbx_strand_id
1 'polypeptide(L)' 'MVSKSYVSGPSYKALPHLLNFTIPNTLKWVPALGLWGAAAGAGVLFFADSIPRLQRDVYQKIPVVGSYFDKSVPATDSPF' A
#
# COMPACT_ATOMS: atom_id res chain seq x y z
N MET A 1 -36.92 46.66 6.79
CA MET A 1 -37.26 45.63 7.79
C MET A 1 -36.43 44.39 7.49
N VAL A 2 -35.56 43.95 8.41
CA VAL A 2 -34.70 42.77 8.23
C VAL A 2 -35.31 41.61 9.00
N SER A 3 -35.78 40.56 8.31
CA SER A 3 -36.30 39.35 8.97
C SER A 3 -35.13 38.48 9.42
N LYS A 4 -35.03 38.19 10.73
CA LYS A 4 -34.08 37.20 11.26
C LYS A 4 -34.58 35.79 10.93
N SER A 5 -33.78 35.07 10.15
CA SER A 5 -33.99 33.64 9.85
C SER A 5 -33.43 32.81 10.99
N TYR A 6 -34.28 32.08 11.72
CA TYR A 6 -33.84 31.16 12.75
C TYR A 6 -33.69 29.76 12.14
N VAL A 7 -32.51 29.15 12.32
CA VAL A 7 -32.28 27.76 11.88
C VAL A 7 -32.95 26.84 12.90
N SER A 8 -34.06 26.21 12.50
CA SER A 8 -34.80 25.27 13.33
C SER A 8 -34.11 23.90 13.34
N GLY A 9 -33.22 23.70 14.30
CA GLY A 9 -32.70 22.39 14.68
C GLY A 9 -31.59 21.80 13.78
N PRO A 10 -30.85 20.79 14.29
CA PRO A 10 -29.79 20.12 13.53
C PRO A 10 -30.37 19.25 12.40
N SER A 11 -29.84 19.41 11.18
CA SER A 11 -30.18 18.57 10.03
C SER A 11 -29.26 17.35 9.98
N TYR A 12 -29.80 16.17 10.25
CA TYR A 12 -29.07 14.91 10.14
C TYR A 12 -29.24 14.29 8.77
N LYS A 13 -28.16 13.77 8.18
CA LYS A 13 -28.21 12.93 6.98
C LYS A 13 -27.86 11.50 7.41
N ALA A 14 -28.74 10.55 7.10
CA ALA A 14 -28.46 9.14 7.32
C ALA A 14 -27.28 8.74 6.41
N LEU A 15 -26.18 8.32 7.04
CA LEU A 15 -25.03 7.79 6.32
C LEU A 15 -25.22 6.27 6.13
N PRO A 16 -25.03 5.74 4.93
CA PRO A 16 -24.99 4.29 4.74
C PRO A 16 -23.81 3.74 5.55
N HIS A 17 -24.09 2.73 6.36
CA HIS A 17 -23.09 2.02 7.16
C HIS A 17 -23.30 0.52 6.99
N LEU A 18 -22.20 -0.23 7.00
CA LEU A 18 -22.22 -1.69 6.93
C LEU A 18 -21.49 -2.22 8.14
N LEU A 19 -22.16 -3.01 8.98
CA LEU A 19 -21.55 -3.63 10.16
C LEU A 19 -20.78 -2.61 11.04
N ASN A 20 -21.36 -1.42 11.25
CA ASN A 20 -20.78 -0.27 11.98
C ASN A 20 -19.60 0.45 11.28
N PHE A 21 -19.23 0.06 10.06
CA PHE A 21 -18.28 0.80 9.24
C PHE A 21 -19.02 1.85 8.40
N THR A 22 -18.65 3.11 8.62
CA THR A 22 -19.04 4.23 7.76
C THR A 22 -17.87 4.60 6.87
N ILE A 23 -18.15 4.92 5.59
CA ILE A 23 -17.13 5.39 4.64
C ILE A 23 -16.19 6.45 5.23
N PRO A 24 -16.69 7.57 5.82
CA PRO A 24 -15.82 8.60 6.38
C PRO A 24 -14.98 8.13 7.57
N ASN A 25 -15.42 7.12 8.32
CA ASN A 25 -14.62 6.59 9.43
C ASN A 25 -13.53 5.64 8.93
N THR A 26 -13.85 4.75 7.99
CA THR A 26 -12.88 3.82 7.40
C THR A 26 -11.77 4.55 6.65
N LEU A 27 -12.10 5.64 5.95
CA LEU A 27 -11.11 6.46 5.24
C LEU A 27 -10.03 7.05 6.16
N LYS A 28 -10.33 7.29 7.44
CA LYS A 28 -9.34 7.78 8.41
C LYS A 28 -8.25 6.76 8.72
N TRP A 29 -8.51 5.47 8.50
CA TRP A 29 -7.55 4.40 8.76
C TRP A 29 -6.61 4.11 7.57
N VAL A 30 -6.92 4.66 6.39
CA VAL A 30 -6.10 4.50 5.18
C VAL A 30 -4.61 4.80 5.40
N PRO A 31 -4.19 5.93 6.02
CA PRO A 31 -2.76 6.18 6.23
C PRO A 31 -2.10 5.15 7.15
N ALA A 32 -2.78 4.74 8.23
CA ALA A 32 -2.26 3.73 9.14
C ALA A 32 -2.13 2.36 8.46
N LEU A 33 -3.17 1.94 7.73
CA LEU A 33 -3.16 0.69 6.96
C LEU A 33 -2.14 0.74 5.82
N GLY A 34 -1.90 1.92 5.23
CA GLY A 34 -0.86 2.13 4.23
C GLY A 34 0.53 1.88 4.81
N LEU A 35 0.82 2.42 5.99
CA LEU A 35 2.10 2.18 6.69
C LEU A 35 2.28 0.71 7.05
N TRP A 36 1.25 0.07 7.62
CA TRP A 36 1.29 -1.35 7.95
C TRP A 36 1.42 -2.24 6.72
N GLY A 37 0.73 -1.91 5.63
CA GLY A 37 0.84 -2.61 4.35
C GLY A 37 2.22 -2.48 3.73
N ALA A 38 2.82 -1.29 3.78
CA ALA A 38 4.19 -1.08 3.32
C ALA A 38 5.21 -1.87 4.16
N ALA A 39 5.09 -1.83 5.49
CA ALA A 39 5.96 -2.60 6.39
C ALA A 39 5.82 -4.11 6.18
N ALA A 40 4.59 -4.61 6.07
CA ALA A 40 4.32 -6.01 5.78
C ALA A 40 4.86 -6.42 4.40
N GLY A 41 4.67 -5.59 3.38
CA GLY A 41 5.20 -5.81 2.04
C GLY A 41 6.73 -5.87 2.02
N ALA A 42 7.40 -4.93 2.71
CA ALA A 42 8.86 -4.97 2.87
C ALA A 42 9.32 -6.22 3.62
N GLY A 43 8.61 -6.65 4.67
CA GLY A 43 8.90 -7.88 5.39
C GLY A 43 8.76 -9.13 4.52
N VAL A 44 7.67 -9.23 3.75
CA VAL A 44 7.45 -10.36 2.82
C VAL A 44 8.54 -10.39 1.77
N LEU A 45 8.90 -9.24 1.18
CA LEU A 45 10.01 -9.16 0.25
C LEU A 45 11.26 -9.71 0.94
N PHE A 46 11.66 -9.16 2.09
CA PHE A 46 12.87 -9.58 2.81
C PHE A 46 12.98 -11.09 3.02
N PHE A 47 11.90 -11.77 3.42
CA PHE A 47 11.91 -13.23 3.57
C PHE A 47 11.90 -14.00 2.24
N ALA A 48 11.37 -13.39 1.18
CA ALA A 48 11.23 -14.00 -0.14
C ALA A 48 12.41 -13.69 -1.10
N ASP A 49 13.54 -13.22 -0.58
CA ASP A 49 14.73 -12.87 -1.38
C ASP A 49 15.30 -14.05 -2.19
N SER A 50 15.10 -15.30 -1.73
CA SER A 50 15.60 -16.50 -2.42
C SER A 50 14.87 -16.86 -3.72
N ILE A 51 13.73 -16.23 -4.01
CA ILE A 51 12.90 -16.56 -5.18
C ILE A 51 13.46 -15.87 -6.44
N PRO A 52 13.93 -16.61 -7.45
CA PRO A 52 14.58 -16.02 -8.63
C PRO A 52 13.71 -15.03 -9.42
N ARG A 53 12.38 -15.23 -9.39
CA ARG A 53 11.41 -14.33 -10.03
C ARG A 53 11.35 -12.98 -9.33
N LEU A 54 11.36 -12.95 -7.99
CA LEU A 54 11.35 -11.70 -7.23
C LEU A 54 12.68 -10.95 -7.37
N GLN A 55 13.80 -11.68 -7.42
CA GLN A 55 15.12 -11.08 -7.68
C GLN A 55 15.13 -10.27 -8.97
N ARG A 56 14.63 -10.84 -10.06
CA ARG A 56 14.56 -10.17 -11.37
C ARG A 56 13.51 -9.08 -11.45
N ASP A 57 12.31 -9.32 -10.91
CA ASP A 57 11.17 -8.44 -11.13
C ASP A 57 11.11 -7.25 -10.15
N VAL A 58 11.62 -7.42 -8.94
CA VAL A 58 11.55 -6.42 -7.85
C VAL A 58 12.94 -5.94 -7.45
N TYR A 59 13.83 -6.85 -7.04
CA TYR A 59 15.11 -6.47 -6.42
C TYR A 59 16.08 -5.81 -7.39
N GLN A 60 16.18 -6.29 -8.62
CA GLN A 60 17.02 -5.68 -9.67
C GLN A 60 16.60 -4.24 -10.03
N LYS A 61 15.37 -3.83 -9.72
CA LYS A 61 14.87 -2.47 -10.00
C LYS A 61 15.19 -1.48 -8.88
N ILE A 62 15.72 -1.93 -7.75
CA ILE A 62 16.11 -1.05 -6.66
C ILE A 62 17.43 -0.35 -7.05
N PRO A 63 17.46 0.98 -7.18
CA PRO A 63 18.69 1.69 -7.50
C PRO A 63 19.73 1.41 -6.41
N VAL A 64 21.01 1.33 -6.78
CA VAL A 64 22.16 0.99 -5.92
C VAL A 64 22.36 -0.51 -5.62
N VAL A 65 21.33 -1.23 -5.15
CA VAL A 65 21.49 -2.65 -4.76
C VAL A 65 21.08 -3.65 -5.83
N GLY A 66 20.41 -3.22 -6.89
CA GLY A 66 19.88 -4.11 -7.93
C GLY A 66 20.96 -4.93 -8.67
N SER A 67 22.17 -4.38 -8.82
CA SER A 67 23.29 -5.08 -9.47
C SER A 67 23.81 -6.28 -8.67
N TYR A 68 23.60 -6.31 -7.35
CA TYR A 68 23.96 -7.47 -6.51
C TYR A 68 23.15 -8.72 -6.88
N PHE A 69 21.92 -8.52 -7.33
CA PHE A 69 21.01 -9.59 -7.71
C PHE A 69 21.11 -9.96 -9.20
N ASP A 70 22.05 -9.37 -9.94
CA ASP A 70 22.30 -9.73 -11.32
C ASP A 70 23.27 -10.92 -11.40
N LYS A 71 22.73 -12.09 -11.75
CA LYS A 71 23.51 -13.31 -11.98
C LYS A 71 23.80 -13.48 -13.47
N SER A 72 24.53 -12.52 -14.05
CA SER A 72 25.02 -12.63 -15.42
C SER A 72 26.23 -13.57 -15.46
N VAL A 73 25.96 -14.87 -15.58
CA VAL A 73 26.99 -15.86 -15.89
C VAL A 73 27.19 -15.87 -17.41
N PRO A 74 28.43 -15.77 -17.93
CA PRO A 74 28.68 -15.93 -19.36
C PRO A 74 28.18 -17.31 -19.82
N ALA A 75 27.51 -17.37 -20.98
CA ALA A 75 26.97 -18.63 -21.51
C ALA A 75 28.05 -19.69 -21.80
N THR A 76 29.33 -19.31 -21.80
CA THR A 76 30.48 -20.21 -21.94
C THR A 76 30.79 -20.96 -20.65
N ASP A 77 30.45 -20.40 -19.49
CA ASP A 77 30.71 -20.99 -18.16
C ASP A 77 29.50 -21.78 -17.61
N SER A 78 28.38 -21.78 -18.32
CA SER A 78 27.22 -22.61 -17.96
C SER A 78 27.28 -23.98 -18.64
N PRO A 79 27.22 -25.09 -17.88
CA PRO A 79 27.16 -26.44 -18.48
C PRO A 79 25.79 -26.77 -19.10
N PHE A 80 24.84 -25.82 -19.08
CA PHE A 80 23.50 -25.88 -19.67
C PHE A 80 23.11 -24.51 -20.20
#